data_AF-A0A7X7SSC5-F1
#
_entry.id   AF-A0A7X7SSC5-F1
#
_cell.length_a   1.000
_cell.length_b   1.000
_cell.length_c   1.000
_cell.angle_alpha   90.00
_cell.angle_beta   90.00
_cell.angle_gamma   90.00
#
_symmetry.space_group_name_H-M   'P 1'
#
loop_
_entity.id
_entity.type
_entity.pdbx_description
1 polymer ?
#
loop_
_entity_poly.entity_id
_entity_poly.type
_entity_poly.pdbx_seq_one_letter_code
_entity_poly.pdbx_strand_id
1 'polypeptide(L)'
;MKTTPVSTMGLINASREMRTNLQFKIAEGQKEANTGRYADVGVSIGYLTERTLSLRNDLERLQTFKDTNAVAASRLELTQTQLDGMAGSAQEFLTSLMAARSSRSSANVAVSDARSKMTAFAASMNTAVNGAYLFAGVNTDVKPLGDTFASDVQTAVQAAFATAFPGPVEDINAADMKAFLDGQFAALFDSANWTTSLSQASDQNITSRI
;
A
#
# COMPACT_ATOMS: atom_id res chain seq x y z
N MET A 1 57.43 -51.65 45.13
CA MET A 1 57.04 -50.78 44.00
C MET A 1 57.16 -49.33 44.45
N LYS A 2 58.11 -48.57 43.90
CA LYS A 2 58.21 -47.12 44.16
C LYS A 2 57.30 -46.41 43.16
N THR A 3 56.26 -45.74 43.65
CA THR A 3 55.41 -44.86 42.84
C THR A 3 56.13 -43.53 42.67
N THR A 4 56.27 -43.07 41.43
CA THR A 4 56.90 -41.78 41.09
C THR A 4 56.13 -40.63 41.76
N PRO A 5 56.80 -39.65 42.40
CA PRO A 5 56.10 -38.51 43.01
C PRO A 5 55.47 -37.63 41.93
N VAL A 6 54.14 -37.63 41.86
CA VAL A 6 53.39 -36.74 40.97
C VAL A 6 53.22 -35.40 41.69
N SER A 7 53.65 -34.29 41.08
CA SER A 7 53.51 -32.96 41.69
C SER A 7 52.03 -32.61 41.91
N THR A 8 51.61 -32.44 43.17
CA THR A 8 50.25 -32.03 43.58
C THR A 8 49.82 -30.72 42.88
N MET A 9 50.76 -29.80 42.65
CA MET A 9 50.54 -28.57 41.90
C MET A 9 50.10 -28.83 40.45
N GLY A 10 50.69 -29.83 39.79
CA GLY A 10 50.32 -30.23 38.42
C GLY A 10 48.91 -30.81 38.36
N LEU A 11 48.53 -31.63 39.34
CA LEU A 11 47.17 -32.19 39.45
C LEU A 11 46.12 -31.09 39.71
N ILE A 12 46.44 -30.09 40.54
CA ILE A 12 45.53 -28.97 40.84
C ILE A 12 45.38 -28.03 39.63
N ASN A 13 46.46 -27.76 38.90
CA ASN A 13 46.39 -26.92 37.70
C ASN A 13 45.66 -27.63 36.55
N ALA A 14 45.92 -28.92 36.32
CA ALA A 14 45.21 -29.71 35.32
C ALA A 14 43.70 -29.78 35.62
N SER A 15 43.30 -29.92 36.89
CA SER A 15 41.88 -29.93 37.28
C SER A 15 41.22 -28.55 37.17
N ARG A 16 41.96 -27.46 37.37
CA ARG A 16 41.47 -26.09 37.09
C ARG A 16 41.24 -25.88 35.58
N GLU A 17 42.21 -26.26 34.76
CA GLU A 17 42.11 -26.18 33.31
C GLU A 17 40.94 -27.02 32.77
N MET A 18 40.79 -28.25 33.27
CA MET A 18 39.66 -29.13 32.92
C MET A 18 38.30 -28.49 33.25
N ARG A 19 38.17 -27.83 34.41
CA ARG A 19 36.92 -27.15 34.79
C ARG A 19 36.60 -25.98 33.86
N THR A 20 37.59 -25.14 33.54
CA THR A 20 37.41 -24.04 32.60
C THR A 20 37.03 -24.56 31.20
N ASN A 21 37.67 -25.64 30.75
CA ASN A 21 37.35 -26.27 29.46
C ASN A 21 35.93 -26.86 29.44
N LEU A 22 35.51 -27.53 30.52
CA LEU A 22 34.14 -28.04 30.66
C LEU A 22 33.10 -26.92 30.67
N GLN A 23 33.37 -25.80 31.34
CA GLN A 23 32.47 -24.63 31.32
C GLN A 23 32.31 -24.08 29.89
N PHE A 24 33.40 -24.01 29.12
CA PHE A 24 33.34 -23.58 27.72
C PHE A 24 32.52 -24.54 26.85
N LYS A 25 32.74 -25.87 26.98
CA LYS A 25 31.98 -26.90 26.26
C LYS A 25 30.50 -26.93 26.64
N ILE A 26 30.17 -26.64 27.90
CA ILE A 26 28.77 -26.51 28.34
C ILE A 26 28.13 -25.28 27.69
N ALA A 27 28.83 -24.15 27.64
CA ALA A 27 28.32 -22.94 27.00
C ALA A 27 28.13 -23.13 25.48
N GLU A 28 29.08 -23.78 24.80
CA GLU A 28 28.90 -24.20 23.40
C GLU A 28 27.71 -25.13 23.26
N GLY A 29 27.68 -26.25 23.98
CA GLY A 29 26.60 -27.24 23.89
C GLY A 29 25.22 -26.64 24.18
N GLN A 30 25.12 -25.67 25.11
CA GLN A 30 23.89 -24.92 25.35
C GLN A 30 23.51 -24.06 24.14
N LYS A 31 24.46 -23.36 23.52
CA LYS A 31 24.23 -22.59 22.30
C LYS A 31 23.83 -23.51 21.14
N GLU A 32 24.45 -24.67 21.00
CA GLU A 32 24.13 -25.64 19.95
C GLU A 32 22.77 -26.29 20.16
N ALA A 33 22.44 -26.67 21.40
CA ALA A 33 21.13 -27.23 21.74
C ALA A 33 19.99 -26.23 21.52
N ASN A 34 20.20 -24.95 21.86
CA ASN A 34 19.19 -23.91 21.68
C ASN A 34 19.00 -23.48 20.22
N THR A 35 20.08 -23.47 19.43
CA THR A 35 20.04 -22.99 18.03
C THR A 35 19.92 -24.12 17.00
N GLY A 36 20.18 -25.37 17.40
CA GLY A 36 20.30 -26.53 16.51
C GLY A 36 21.51 -26.45 15.56
N ARG A 37 22.51 -25.62 15.87
CA ARG A 37 23.65 -25.31 14.99
C ARG A 37 24.96 -25.33 15.77
N TYR A 38 26.05 -25.71 15.12
CA TYR A 38 27.39 -25.63 15.72
C TYR A 38 27.69 -24.21 16.23
N ALA A 39 28.27 -24.12 17.43
CA ALA A 39 28.54 -22.86 18.10
C ALA A 39 29.63 -22.06 17.38
N ASP A 40 30.59 -22.77 16.77
CA ASP A 40 31.60 -22.28 15.84
C ASP A 40 31.53 -23.04 14.51
N VAL A 41 30.82 -22.45 13.55
CA VAL A 41 30.72 -22.97 12.17
C VAL A 41 32.05 -22.87 11.40
N GLY A 42 32.92 -21.91 11.73
CA GLY A 42 34.20 -21.72 11.04
C GLY A 42 35.16 -22.88 11.28
N VAL A 43 35.25 -23.34 12.53
CA VAL A 43 36.08 -24.48 12.92
C VAL A 43 35.44 -25.82 12.55
N SER A 44 34.11 -25.95 12.69
CA SER A 44 33.43 -27.24 12.49
C SER A 44 33.22 -27.63 11.03
N ILE A 45 33.10 -26.67 10.09
CA ILE A 45 32.79 -26.95 8.68
C ILE A 45 33.82 -26.34 7.70
N GLY A 46 34.78 -25.55 8.19
CA GLY A 46 35.92 -25.05 7.42
C GLY A 46 35.51 -24.23 6.19
N TYR A 47 36.03 -24.59 5.01
CA TYR A 47 35.78 -23.85 3.76
C TYR A 47 34.30 -23.83 3.34
N LEU A 48 33.48 -24.79 3.79
CA LEU A 48 32.04 -24.84 3.48
C LEU A 48 31.23 -23.78 4.24
N THR A 49 31.83 -23.13 5.24
CA THR A 49 31.20 -22.06 6.02
C THR A 49 30.91 -20.84 5.16
N GLU A 50 31.77 -20.51 4.19
CA GLU A 50 31.54 -19.43 3.22
C GLU A 50 30.28 -19.71 2.39
N ARG A 51 30.16 -20.92 1.83
CA ARG A 51 28.97 -21.33 1.06
C ARG A 51 27.71 -21.31 1.91
N THR A 52 27.81 -21.79 3.16
CA THR A 52 26.66 -21.84 4.08
C THR A 52 26.22 -20.43 4.48
N LEU A 53 27.16 -19.51 4.71
CA LEU A 53 26.86 -18.11 5.01
C LEU A 53 26.25 -17.40 3.79
N SER A 54 26.80 -17.63 2.60
CA SER A 54 26.25 -17.10 1.34
C SER A 54 24.80 -17.54 1.15
N LEU A 55 24.51 -18.84 1.27
CA LEU A 55 23.15 -19.36 1.12
C LEU A 55 22.18 -18.80 2.18
N ARG A 56 22.67 -18.52 3.39
CA ARG A 56 21.85 -17.87 4.43
C ARG A 56 21.52 -16.43 4.09
N ASN A 57 22.51 -15.67 3.63
CA ASN A 57 22.30 -14.30 3.19
C ASN A 57 21.35 -14.26 1.98
N ASP A 58 21.49 -15.20 1.04
CA ASP A 58 20.57 -15.34 -0.09
C ASP A 58 19.16 -15.68 0.37
N LEU A 59 19.00 -16.59 1.33
CA LEU A 59 17.71 -16.96 1.90
C LEU A 59 17.05 -15.79 2.65
N GLU A 60 17.81 -15.05 3.45
CA GLU A 60 17.33 -13.86 4.15
C GLU A 60 16.89 -12.78 3.16
N ARG A 61 17.69 -12.55 2.11
CA ARG A 61 17.32 -11.63 1.03
C ARG A 61 16.04 -12.06 0.30
N LEU A 62 15.90 -13.35 -0.03
CA LEU A 62 14.68 -13.89 -0.65
C LEU A 62 13.46 -13.76 0.28
N GLN A 63 13.65 -13.94 1.59
CA GLN A 63 12.60 -13.73 2.56
C GLN A 63 12.17 -12.25 2.60
N THR A 64 13.12 -11.32 2.62
CA THR A 64 12.81 -9.88 2.50
C THR A 64 12.04 -9.57 1.22
N PHE A 65 12.45 -10.12 0.06
CA PHE A 65 11.73 -9.93 -1.19
C PHE A 65 10.29 -10.46 -1.12
N LYS A 66 10.09 -11.62 -0.49
CA LYS A 66 8.76 -12.20 -0.29
C LYS A 66 7.89 -11.28 0.58
N ASP A 67 8.44 -10.74 1.66
CA ASP A 67 7.71 -9.86 2.57
C ASP A 67 7.36 -8.52 1.88
N THR A 68 8.29 -7.94 1.12
CA THR A 68 8.03 -6.74 0.30
C THR A 68 6.96 -7.00 -0.76
N ASN A 69 6.99 -8.16 -1.42
CA ASN A 69 5.96 -8.55 -2.40
C ASN A 69 4.59 -8.74 -1.75
N ALA A 70 4.52 -9.28 -0.54
CA ALA A 70 3.26 -9.41 0.18
C ALA A 70 2.63 -8.04 0.48
N VAL A 71 3.43 -7.06 0.92
CA VAL A 71 2.96 -5.68 1.13
C VAL A 71 2.48 -5.05 -0.19
N ALA A 72 3.23 -5.23 -1.27
CA ALA A 72 2.84 -4.72 -2.58
C ALA A 72 1.52 -5.36 -3.07
N ALA A 73 1.38 -6.68 -2.92
CA ALA A 73 0.16 -7.40 -3.28
C ALA A 73 -1.06 -6.90 -2.49
N SER A 74 -0.94 -6.73 -1.17
CA SER A 74 -2.02 -6.18 -0.35
C SER A 74 -2.41 -4.76 -0.76
N ARG A 75 -1.44 -3.92 -1.13
CA ARG A 75 -1.73 -2.56 -1.64
C ARG A 75 -2.48 -2.61 -2.97
N LEU A 76 -2.09 -3.49 -3.90
CA LEU A 76 -2.78 -3.68 -5.18
C LEU A 76 -4.19 -4.22 -5.00
N GLU A 77 -4.38 -5.19 -4.11
CA GLU A 77 -5.70 -5.76 -3.79
C GLU A 77 -6.65 -4.69 -3.21
N LEU A 78 -6.16 -3.87 -2.28
CA LEU A 78 -6.93 -2.74 -1.74
C LEU A 78 -7.25 -1.70 -2.82
N THR A 79 -6.31 -1.44 -3.74
CA THR A 79 -6.54 -0.52 -4.86
C THR A 79 -7.66 -1.04 -5.76
N GLN A 80 -7.61 -2.32 -6.13
CA GLN A 80 -8.62 -2.95 -6.96
C GLN A 80 -9.98 -2.96 -6.28
N THR A 81 -10.04 -3.37 -5.01
CA THR A 81 -11.28 -3.39 -4.22
C THR A 81 -11.94 -2.01 -4.22
N GLN A 82 -11.13 -0.97 -4.07
CA GLN A 82 -11.64 0.39 -3.98
C GLN A 82 -12.12 0.93 -5.35
N LEU A 83 -11.38 0.63 -6.43
CA LEU A 83 -11.81 0.94 -7.79
C LEU A 83 -13.10 0.20 -8.17
N ASP A 84 -13.23 -1.07 -7.79
CA ASP A 84 -14.44 -1.87 -8.03
C ASP A 84 -15.65 -1.28 -7.28
N GLY A 85 -15.47 -0.86 -6.03
CA GLY A 85 -16.50 -0.19 -5.23
C GLY A 85 -16.94 1.16 -5.84
N MET A 86 -15.99 1.92 -6.37
CA MET A 86 -16.28 3.19 -7.08
C MET A 86 -17.05 2.95 -8.38
N ALA A 87 -16.62 1.96 -9.19
CA ALA A 87 -17.30 1.58 -10.41
C ALA A 87 -18.73 1.09 -10.15
N GLY A 88 -18.92 0.25 -9.13
CA GLY A 88 -20.24 -0.20 -8.68
C GLY A 88 -21.13 0.96 -8.25
N SER A 89 -20.61 1.90 -7.46
CA SER A 89 -21.34 3.10 -7.04
C SER A 89 -21.77 3.99 -8.21
N ALA A 90 -20.94 4.12 -9.24
CA ALA A 90 -21.28 4.86 -10.46
C ALA A 90 -22.39 4.15 -11.25
N GLN A 91 -22.34 2.81 -11.35
CA GLN A 91 -23.37 2.02 -12.03
C GLN A 91 -24.73 2.09 -11.31
N GLU A 92 -24.72 2.04 -9.97
CA GLU A 92 -25.91 2.26 -9.15
C GLU A 92 -26.51 3.64 -9.40
N PHE A 93 -25.66 4.68 -9.43
CA PHE A 93 -26.12 6.04 -9.71
C PHE A 93 -26.73 6.17 -11.11
N LEU A 94 -26.15 5.56 -12.14
CA LEU A 94 -26.75 5.54 -13.49
C LEU A 94 -28.16 4.91 -13.47
N THR A 95 -28.34 3.85 -12.69
CA THR A 95 -29.65 3.20 -12.52
C THR A 95 -30.66 4.13 -11.83
N SER A 96 -30.22 4.79 -10.75
CA SER A 96 -31.00 5.81 -10.02
C SER A 96 -31.41 6.97 -10.93
N LEU A 97 -30.50 7.44 -11.79
CA LEU A 97 -30.74 8.52 -12.74
C LEU A 97 -31.75 8.13 -13.83
N MET A 98 -31.64 6.92 -14.39
CA MET A 98 -32.63 6.41 -15.35
C MET A 98 -34.01 6.28 -14.71
N ALA A 99 -34.10 5.82 -13.46
CA ALA A 99 -35.35 5.75 -12.73
C ALA A 99 -35.95 7.15 -12.52
N ALA A 100 -35.11 8.13 -12.14
CA ALA A 100 -35.55 9.50 -11.90
C ALA A 100 -36.04 10.22 -13.17
N ARG A 101 -35.54 9.85 -14.35
CA ARG A 101 -36.08 10.35 -15.63
C ARG A 101 -37.57 10.01 -15.82
N SER A 102 -38.03 8.92 -15.20
CA SER A 102 -39.40 8.40 -15.36
C SER A 102 -40.44 9.18 -14.56
N SER A 103 -40.04 9.98 -13.56
CA SER A 103 -40.93 10.77 -12.71
C SER A 103 -40.26 12.03 -12.17
N ARG A 104 -40.88 13.21 -12.39
CA ARG A 104 -40.36 14.50 -11.88
C ARG A 104 -40.19 14.56 -10.36
N SER A 105 -41.02 13.84 -9.58
CA SER A 105 -40.88 13.81 -8.11
C SER A 105 -39.61 13.09 -7.64
N SER A 106 -38.99 12.28 -8.50
CA SER A 106 -37.79 11.49 -8.21
C SER A 106 -36.49 12.25 -8.48
N ALA A 107 -36.53 13.43 -9.10
CA ALA A 107 -35.33 14.22 -9.41
C ALA A 107 -34.54 14.62 -8.15
N ASN A 108 -35.24 15.05 -7.09
CA ASN A 108 -34.60 15.40 -5.82
C ASN A 108 -33.93 14.19 -5.15
N VAL A 109 -34.49 13.00 -5.33
CA VAL A 109 -33.90 11.75 -4.82
C VAL A 109 -32.60 11.44 -5.55
N ALA A 110 -32.59 11.53 -6.89
CA ALA A 110 -31.37 11.33 -7.67
C ALA A 110 -30.27 12.36 -7.33
N VAL A 111 -30.63 13.63 -7.08
CA VAL A 111 -29.65 14.64 -6.64
C VAL A 111 -29.08 14.30 -5.26
N SER A 112 -29.91 13.85 -4.32
CA SER A 112 -29.43 13.47 -2.99
C SER A 112 -28.54 12.23 -3.04
N ASP A 113 -28.89 11.25 -3.88
CA ASP A 113 -28.10 10.05 -4.11
C ASP A 113 -26.74 10.40 -4.76
N ALA A 114 -26.74 11.25 -5.80
CA ALA A 114 -25.53 11.76 -6.45
C ALA A 114 -24.56 12.39 -5.44
N ARG A 115 -25.07 13.25 -4.55
CA ARG A 115 -24.26 13.89 -3.50
C ARG A 115 -23.65 12.87 -2.55
N SER A 116 -24.43 11.87 -2.13
CA SER A 116 -23.94 10.81 -1.25
C SER A 116 -22.84 10.00 -1.92
N LYS A 117 -23.05 9.57 -3.17
CA LYS A 117 -22.07 8.82 -3.96
C LYS A 117 -20.81 9.62 -4.27
N MET A 118 -20.93 10.93 -4.52
CA MET A 118 -19.77 11.81 -4.73
C MET A 118 -18.93 11.96 -3.46
N THR A 119 -19.57 12.10 -2.30
CA THR A 119 -18.87 12.10 -1.00
C THR A 119 -18.19 10.75 -0.74
N ALA A 120 -18.87 9.64 -1.05
CA ALA A 120 -18.29 8.30 -0.92
C ALA A 120 -17.10 8.10 -1.87
N PHE A 121 -17.19 8.58 -3.12
CA PHE A 121 -16.08 8.59 -4.08
C PHE A 121 -14.89 9.40 -3.55
N ALA A 122 -15.12 10.59 -3.01
CA ALA A 122 -14.07 11.40 -2.43
C ALA A 122 -13.41 10.72 -1.22
N ALA A 123 -14.19 10.08 -0.36
CA ALA A 123 -13.65 9.29 0.76
C ALA A 123 -12.84 8.08 0.25
N SER A 124 -13.34 7.43 -0.79
CA SER A 124 -12.74 6.26 -1.42
C SER A 124 -11.35 6.55 -2.00
N MET A 125 -11.24 7.64 -2.77
CA MET A 125 -9.97 8.17 -3.29
C MET A 125 -9.00 8.61 -2.19
N ASN A 126 -9.51 8.99 -1.02
CA ASN A 126 -8.71 9.41 0.12
C ASN A 126 -8.41 8.25 1.10
N THR A 127 -8.49 7.00 0.66
CA THR A 127 -8.16 5.84 1.49
C THR A 127 -6.66 5.81 1.78
N ALA A 128 -6.30 5.66 3.05
CA ALA A 128 -4.92 5.53 3.51
C ALA A 128 -4.66 4.15 4.12
N VAL A 129 -3.49 3.59 3.83
CA VAL A 129 -3.00 2.32 4.36
C VAL A 129 -1.64 2.57 4.99
N ASN A 130 -1.48 2.25 6.27
CA ASN A 130 -0.25 2.52 7.03
C ASN A 130 0.19 4.00 7.00
N GLY A 131 -0.77 4.93 7.00
CA GLY A 131 -0.50 6.38 6.95
C GLY A 131 -0.18 6.94 5.56
N ALA A 132 -0.11 6.09 4.53
CA ALA A 132 0.10 6.50 3.14
C ALA A 132 -1.20 6.43 2.33
N TYR A 133 -1.56 7.51 1.66
CA TYR A 133 -2.71 7.52 0.74
C TYR A 133 -2.46 6.65 -0.50
N LEU A 134 -3.46 5.85 -0.87
CA LEU A 134 -3.33 4.85 -1.92
C LEU A 134 -3.29 5.46 -3.33
N PHE A 135 -4.07 6.51 -3.54
CA PHE A 135 -4.25 7.19 -4.84
C PHE A 135 -3.49 8.52 -4.94
N ALA A 136 -2.47 8.74 -4.09
CA ALA A 136 -1.69 9.98 -4.08
C ALA A 136 -0.46 9.97 -5.01
N GLY A 137 -0.17 8.86 -5.68
CA GLY A 137 1.11 8.67 -6.36
C GLY A 137 2.27 8.73 -5.36
N VAL A 138 3.34 9.46 -5.69
CA VAL A 138 4.46 9.68 -4.75
C VAL A 138 4.15 10.65 -3.60
N ASN A 139 3.03 11.39 -3.64
CA ASN A 139 2.64 12.34 -2.60
C ASN A 139 1.88 11.65 -1.44
N THR A 140 2.39 10.54 -0.92
CA THR A 140 1.66 9.65 0.01
C THR A 140 1.20 10.30 1.31
N ASP A 141 1.81 11.43 1.69
CA ASP A 141 1.53 12.13 2.94
C ASP A 141 0.43 13.20 2.79
N VAL A 142 -0.06 13.42 1.56
CA VAL A 142 -1.08 14.43 1.24
C VAL A 142 -2.34 13.74 0.73
N LYS A 143 -3.49 14.23 1.22
CA LYS A 143 -4.81 13.75 0.81
C LYS A 143 -5.03 14.02 -0.69
N PRO A 144 -5.28 12.99 -1.53
CA PRO A 144 -5.42 13.14 -2.98
C PRO A 144 -6.51 14.13 -3.40
N LEU A 145 -7.67 14.11 -2.73
CA LEU A 145 -8.80 15.00 -3.00
C LEU A 145 -9.10 15.85 -1.76
N GLY A 146 -9.11 17.17 -1.94
CA GLY A 146 -9.44 18.13 -0.90
C GLY A 146 -10.85 17.93 -0.33
N ASP A 147 -11.11 18.49 0.86
CA ASP A 147 -12.41 18.38 1.53
C ASP A 147 -13.54 19.06 0.73
N THR A 148 -13.20 20.08 -0.06
CA THR A 148 -14.12 20.83 -0.91
C THR A 148 -14.30 20.21 -2.31
N PHE A 149 -13.64 19.08 -2.62
CA PHE A 149 -13.66 18.47 -3.96
C PHE A 149 -15.08 18.35 -4.54
N ALA A 150 -16.03 17.80 -3.77
CA ALA A 150 -17.38 17.59 -4.26
C ALA A 150 -18.12 18.90 -4.56
N SER A 151 -17.94 19.93 -3.71
CA SER A 151 -18.56 21.25 -3.92
C SER A 151 -17.91 22.03 -5.06
N ASP A 152 -16.59 21.90 -5.22
CA ASP A 152 -15.82 22.59 -6.26
C ASP A 152 -16.19 22.03 -7.64
N VAL A 153 -16.24 20.69 -7.77
CA VAL A 153 -16.72 20.02 -8.99
C VAL A 153 -18.17 20.40 -9.30
N GLN A 154 -19.05 20.38 -8.30
CA GLN A 154 -20.45 20.78 -8.52
C GLN A 154 -20.54 22.21 -9.07
N THR A 155 -19.79 23.14 -8.47
CA THR A 155 -19.80 24.55 -8.86
C THR A 155 -19.24 24.73 -10.27
N ALA A 156 -18.13 24.07 -10.59
CA ALA A 156 -17.51 24.13 -11.92
C ALA A 156 -18.44 23.58 -13.01
N VAL A 157 -19.06 22.42 -12.78
CA VAL A 157 -20.02 21.82 -13.72
C VAL A 157 -21.25 22.71 -13.89
N GLN A 158 -21.77 23.29 -12.81
CA GLN A 158 -22.92 24.21 -12.88
C GLN A 158 -22.59 25.48 -13.67
N ALA A 159 -21.40 26.05 -13.49
CA ALA A 159 -20.94 27.21 -14.23
C ALA A 159 -20.74 26.91 -15.73
N ALA A 160 -20.12 25.77 -16.06
CA ALA A 160 -19.96 25.33 -17.44
C ALA A 160 -21.33 25.09 -18.11
N PHE A 161 -22.24 24.42 -17.41
CA PHE A 161 -23.60 24.17 -17.92
C PHE A 161 -24.37 25.47 -18.19
N ALA A 162 -24.36 26.42 -17.24
CA ALA A 162 -25.03 27.71 -17.40
C ALA A 162 -24.43 28.56 -18.53
N THR A 163 -23.13 28.42 -18.78
CA THR A 163 -22.43 29.11 -19.89
C THR A 163 -22.81 28.49 -21.24
N ALA A 164 -22.90 27.16 -21.32
CA ALA A 164 -23.29 26.45 -22.53
C ALA A 164 -24.78 26.62 -22.86
N PHE A 165 -25.63 26.68 -21.85
CA PHE A 165 -27.09 26.71 -21.98
C PHE A 165 -27.71 27.85 -21.17
N PRO A 166 -27.68 29.09 -21.69
CA PRO A 166 -28.26 30.25 -21.00
C PRO A 166 -29.81 30.31 -21.09
N GLY A 167 -30.41 29.46 -21.93
CA GLY A 167 -31.84 29.41 -22.17
C GLY A 167 -32.58 28.34 -21.34
N PRO A 168 -33.88 28.14 -21.59
CA PRO A 168 -34.66 27.08 -20.96
C PRO A 168 -34.08 25.69 -21.24
N VAL A 169 -34.10 24.81 -20.24
CA VAL A 169 -33.51 23.46 -20.35
C VAL A 169 -34.26 22.55 -21.33
N GLU A 170 -35.53 22.85 -21.59
CA GLU A 170 -36.39 22.18 -22.56
C GLU A 170 -35.95 22.38 -24.02
N ASP A 171 -35.17 23.43 -24.32
CA ASP A 171 -34.68 23.72 -25.66
C ASP A 171 -33.38 22.96 -26.00
N ILE A 172 -32.77 22.29 -25.00
CA ILE A 172 -31.51 21.55 -25.18
C ILE A 172 -31.79 20.24 -25.92
N ASN A 173 -31.34 20.16 -27.17
CA ASN A 173 -31.45 18.94 -27.95
C ASN A 173 -30.29 17.95 -27.64
N ALA A 174 -30.43 16.72 -28.12
CA ALA A 174 -29.46 15.66 -27.86
C ALA A 174 -28.07 15.92 -28.47
N ALA A 175 -28.00 16.61 -29.62
CA ALA A 175 -26.74 16.95 -30.27
C ALA A 175 -25.97 18.02 -29.49
N ASP A 176 -26.67 19.05 -28.98
CA ASP A 176 -26.07 20.10 -28.17
C ASP A 176 -25.59 19.56 -26.83
N MET A 177 -26.38 18.71 -26.18
CA MET A 177 -25.96 18.03 -24.95
C MET A 177 -24.73 17.14 -25.19
N LYS A 178 -24.68 16.41 -26.31
CA LYS A 178 -23.51 15.62 -26.68
C LYS A 178 -22.27 16.51 -26.89
N ALA A 179 -22.42 17.62 -27.61
CA ALA A 179 -21.32 18.57 -27.84
C ALA A 179 -20.82 19.19 -26.53
N PHE A 180 -21.71 19.47 -25.57
CA PHE A 180 -21.33 19.92 -24.23
C PHE A 180 -20.54 18.86 -23.47
N LEU A 181 -21.03 17.61 -23.45
CA LEU A 181 -20.39 16.49 -22.75
C LEU A 181 -19.00 16.18 -23.31
N ASP A 182 -18.86 16.14 -24.63
CA ASP A 182 -17.59 15.84 -25.31
C ASP A 182 -16.61 17.03 -25.30
N GLY A 183 -17.12 18.25 -25.07
CA GLY A 183 -16.35 19.51 -25.11
C GLY A 183 -16.13 20.11 -23.73
N GLN A 184 -16.97 21.09 -23.36
CA GLN A 184 -16.78 21.89 -22.14
C GLN A 184 -16.77 21.04 -20.87
N PHE A 185 -17.63 20.02 -20.77
CA PHE A 185 -17.65 19.12 -19.62
C PHE A 185 -16.38 18.27 -19.54
N ALA A 186 -15.98 17.62 -20.64
CA ALA A 186 -14.76 16.82 -20.69
C ALA A 186 -13.51 17.65 -20.35
N ALA A 187 -13.46 18.91 -20.78
CA ALA A 187 -12.36 19.82 -20.48
C ALA A 187 -12.19 20.09 -18.97
N LEU A 188 -13.26 20.04 -18.16
CA LEU A 188 -13.17 20.20 -16.70
C LEU A 188 -12.35 19.09 -16.03
N PHE A 189 -12.25 17.92 -16.67
CA PHE A 189 -11.60 16.73 -16.12
C PHE A 189 -10.38 16.30 -16.96
N ASP A 190 -9.84 17.20 -17.78
CA ASP A 190 -8.58 16.95 -18.47
C ASP A 190 -7.39 16.89 -17.49
N SER A 191 -6.23 16.45 -17.97
CA SER A 191 -5.04 16.28 -17.11
C SER A 191 -4.57 17.59 -16.48
N ALA A 192 -4.77 18.72 -17.16
CA ALA A 192 -4.37 20.03 -16.66
C ALA A 192 -5.25 20.43 -15.46
N ASN A 193 -6.56 20.43 -15.62
CA ASN A 193 -7.51 20.79 -14.57
C ASN A 193 -7.50 19.76 -13.42
N TRP A 194 -7.28 18.48 -13.74
CA TRP A 194 -7.12 17.45 -12.72
C TRP A 194 -5.97 17.75 -11.75
N THR A 195 -4.79 18.07 -12.30
CA THR A 195 -3.57 18.30 -11.51
C THR A 195 -3.52 19.67 -10.85
N THR A 196 -4.12 20.72 -11.44
CA THR A 196 -4.06 22.07 -10.88
C THR A 196 -5.19 22.39 -9.91
N SER A 197 -6.33 21.72 -10.03
CA SER A 197 -7.57 22.19 -9.39
C SER A 197 -8.36 21.11 -8.66
N LEU A 198 -8.24 19.83 -9.06
CA LEU A 198 -9.07 18.76 -8.50
C LEU A 198 -8.31 17.80 -7.59
N SER A 199 -7.04 17.54 -7.86
CA SER A 199 -6.23 16.56 -7.13
C SER A 199 -4.86 17.11 -6.73
N GLN A 200 -4.38 16.67 -5.57
CA GLN A 200 -3.00 16.87 -5.08
C GLN A 200 -2.12 15.63 -5.28
N ALA A 201 -2.64 14.59 -5.95
CA ALA A 201 -1.89 13.40 -6.29
C ALA A 201 -0.78 13.71 -7.30
N SER A 202 0.30 12.91 -7.27
CA SER A 202 1.33 12.94 -8.30
C SER A 202 1.04 11.94 -9.41
N ASP A 203 1.36 12.31 -10.65
CA ASP A 203 1.32 11.41 -11.81
C ASP A 203 2.46 10.37 -11.81
N GLN A 204 3.40 10.45 -10.86
CA GLN A 204 4.46 9.46 -10.75
C GLN A 204 4.01 8.20 -10.02
N ASN A 205 4.23 7.06 -10.66
CA ASN A 205 3.97 5.76 -10.08
C ASN A 205 4.91 5.48 -8.90
N ILE A 206 4.35 4.88 -7.84
CA ILE A 206 5.13 4.37 -6.72
C ILE A 206 5.95 3.17 -7.20
N THR A 207 7.27 3.23 -7.08
CA THR A 207 8.16 2.10 -7.37
C THR A 207 8.51 1.38 -6.07
N SER A 208 8.09 0.11 -5.93
CA SER A 208 8.63 -0.77 -4.90
C SER A 208 9.95 -1.36 -5.41
N ARG A 209 11.07 -0.99 -4.79
CA ARG A 209 12.34 -1.68 -5.06
C ARG A 209 12.32 -2.99 -4.28
N ILE A 210 12.07 -4.07 -5.02
CA ILE A 210 12.25 -5.45 -4.58
C ILE A 210 13.75 -5.74 -4.68
#